data_AF-A0A6L8SWJ4-F1
#
_entry.id   AF-A0A6L8SWJ4-F1
#
_cell.length_a   1.000
_cell.length_b   1.000
_cell.length_c   1.000
_cell.angle_alpha   90.00
_cell.angle_beta   90.00
_cell.angle_gamma   90.00
#
_symmetry.space_group_name_H-M   'P 1'
#
loop_
_entity.id
_entity.type
_entity.pdbx_description
1 polymer ?
#
loop_
_entity_poly.entity_id
_entity_poly.type
_entity_poly.pdbx_seq_one_letter_code
_entity_poly.pdbx_strand_id
1 'polypeptide(L)'
;MKNQIRLHLEGERYGKLVVVEEAEPIYSKTGKMIRRWKCKCDCGNITIVRHGDLRNGSTVSCGCYNYEKESAVKTHGYSRTKLGNVFEGMKQRCNNPKNKNYEKYGGRGIKICTEWLNDPKKFFDWAIKNGYKEGLSIDRIDVNGNYEPDNCRWADNETQCLNQRLRKDNKTGYKGIYYSEGVYRVQIRRNKKRYYFGSYKTLPEAVKVLEDAKAMVKEAQPDEPKLFGEE
;
A
#
# COMPACT_ATOMS: atom_id res chain seq x y z
N MET A 1 39.78 18.13 -52.33
CA MET A 1 39.01 17.00 -51.75
C MET A 1 39.46 16.83 -50.29
N LYS A 2 38.64 17.22 -49.31
CA LYS A 2 39.01 17.08 -47.90
C LYS A 2 38.82 15.62 -47.51
N ASN A 3 39.93 14.92 -47.30
CA ASN A 3 39.99 13.53 -46.85
C ASN A 3 39.23 13.41 -45.51
N GLN A 4 38.02 12.86 -45.55
CA GLN A 4 37.20 12.69 -44.37
C GLN A 4 37.65 11.40 -43.69
N ILE A 5 38.57 11.52 -42.72
CA ILE A 5 38.97 10.39 -41.88
C ILE A 5 37.69 9.89 -41.19
N ARG A 6 37.20 8.74 -41.64
CA ARG A 6 36.06 8.05 -41.05
C ARG A 6 36.57 7.43 -39.76
N LEU A 7 36.05 7.93 -38.64
CA LEU A 7 36.38 7.36 -37.34
C LEU A 7 35.61 6.04 -37.27
N HIS A 8 36.28 4.92 -37.03
CA HIS A 8 35.62 3.63 -36.89
C HIS A 8 35.52 3.30 -35.40
N LEU A 9 34.32 3.38 -34.84
CA LEU A 9 34.04 3.13 -33.43
C LEU A 9 33.10 1.95 -33.21
N GLU A 10 32.74 1.20 -34.25
CA GLU A 10 31.80 0.10 -34.13
C GLU A 10 32.34 -0.95 -33.15
N GLY A 11 31.49 -1.38 -32.21
CA GLY A 11 31.87 -2.29 -31.13
C GLY A 11 32.49 -1.61 -29.90
N GLU A 12 32.90 -0.35 -29.97
CA GLU A 12 33.46 0.38 -28.83
C GLU A 12 32.40 0.60 -27.74
N ARG A 13 32.83 0.46 -26.47
CA ARG A 13 31.95 0.55 -25.30
C ARG A 13 32.19 1.82 -24.49
N TYR A 14 31.11 2.51 -24.18
CA TYR A 14 31.08 3.71 -23.34
C TYR A 14 30.02 3.53 -22.23
N GLY A 15 30.48 3.11 -21.04
CA GLY A 15 29.57 2.71 -19.96
C GLY A 15 28.69 1.52 -20.37
N LYS A 16 27.36 1.70 -20.35
CA LYS A 16 26.37 0.70 -20.78
C LYS A 16 26.08 0.72 -22.27
N LEU A 17 26.70 1.61 -23.04
CA LEU A 17 26.45 1.78 -24.47
C LEU A 17 27.54 1.12 -25.31
N VAL A 18 27.15 0.32 -26.30
CA VAL A 18 28.02 -0.23 -27.33
C VAL A 18 27.67 0.44 -28.66
N VAL A 19 28.65 0.99 -29.36
CA VAL A 19 28.46 1.64 -30.66
C VAL A 19 28.12 0.59 -31.72
N VAL A 20 27.05 0.85 -32.47
CA VAL A 20 26.56 -0.04 -33.54
C VAL A 20 26.93 0.51 -34.91
N GLU A 21 26.65 1.79 -35.17
CA GLU A 21 26.90 2.43 -36.46
C GLU A 21 26.92 3.97 -36.34
N GLU A 22 27.51 4.65 -37.32
CA GLU A 22 27.48 6.11 -37.41
C GLU A 22 26.06 6.57 -37.78
N ALA A 23 25.52 7.54 -37.04
CA ALA A 23 24.21 8.13 -37.30
C ALA A 23 24.35 9.44 -38.09
N GLU A 24 23.26 9.92 -38.70
CA GLU A 24 23.25 11.19 -39.42
C GLU A 24 23.82 12.33 -38.56
N PRO A 25 24.76 13.14 -39.08
CA PRO A 25 25.33 14.24 -38.32
C PRO A 25 24.30 15.34 -38.11
N ILE A 26 24.54 16.18 -37.11
CA ILE A 26 23.80 17.45 -36.93
C ILE A 26 24.76 18.61 -37.06
N TYR A 27 24.24 19.79 -37.37
CA TYR A 27 25.03 21.02 -37.48
C TYR A 27 24.69 21.97 -36.34
N SER A 28 25.72 22.56 -35.72
CA SER A 28 25.53 23.61 -34.73
C SER A 28 24.94 24.87 -35.38
N LYS A 29 24.46 25.81 -34.54
CA LYS A 29 24.06 27.15 -35.00
C LYS A 29 25.18 27.91 -35.73
N THR A 30 26.43 27.54 -35.50
CA THR A 30 27.63 28.10 -36.15
C THR A 30 28.08 27.29 -37.38
N GLY A 31 27.28 26.33 -37.84
CA GLY A 31 27.56 25.49 -39.01
C GLY A 31 28.56 24.35 -38.76
N LYS A 32 29.00 24.12 -37.52
CA LYS A 32 29.95 23.05 -37.19
C LYS A 32 29.25 21.70 -37.20
N MET A 33 29.75 20.76 -37.99
CA MET A 33 29.27 19.39 -38.02
C MET A 33 29.58 18.66 -36.70
N ILE A 34 28.57 18.01 -36.13
CA ILE A 34 28.63 17.20 -34.92
C ILE A 34 28.28 15.76 -35.30
N ARG A 35 29.27 14.87 -35.14
CA ARG A 35 29.08 13.42 -35.37
C ARG A 35 28.23 12.81 -34.27
N ARG A 36 27.37 11.87 -34.66
CA ARG A 36 26.52 11.10 -33.74
C ARG A 36 26.66 9.62 -34.03
N TRP A 37 26.41 8.81 -33.02
CA TRP A 37 26.54 7.36 -33.07
C TRP A 37 25.27 6.72 -32.56
N LYS A 38 24.79 5.70 -33.27
CA LYS A 38 23.74 4.82 -32.79
C LYS A 38 24.38 3.77 -31.89
N CYS A 39 23.88 3.67 -30.66
CA CYS A 39 24.42 2.79 -29.64
C CYS A 39 23.34 1.86 -29.11
N LYS A 40 23.70 0.59 -28.89
CA LYS A 40 22.89 -0.38 -28.17
C LYS A 40 23.26 -0.34 -26.69
N CYS A 41 22.28 -0.10 -25.85
CA CYS A 41 22.45 -0.13 -24.41
C CYS A 41 22.36 -1.57 -23.89
N ASP A 42 22.98 -1.87 -22.75
CA ASP A 42 22.85 -3.17 -22.09
C ASP A 42 21.39 -3.56 -21.77
N CYS A 43 20.49 -2.58 -21.60
CA CYS A 43 19.05 -2.83 -21.42
C CYS A 43 18.30 -3.22 -22.72
N GLY A 44 19.01 -3.31 -23.84
CA GLY A 44 18.46 -3.68 -25.16
C GLY A 44 18.01 -2.49 -26.02
N ASN A 45 17.77 -1.32 -25.42
CA ASN A 45 17.33 -0.14 -26.16
C ASN A 45 18.44 0.48 -27.02
N ILE A 46 18.02 1.16 -28.09
CA ILE A 46 18.89 1.89 -29.00
C ILE A 46 18.78 3.39 -28.71
N THR A 47 19.91 4.10 -28.70
CA THR A 47 19.96 5.56 -28.54
C THR A 47 20.96 6.18 -29.51
N ILE A 48 20.76 7.45 -29.87
CA ILE A 48 21.68 8.21 -30.71
C ILE A 48 22.38 9.26 -29.85
N VAL A 49 23.70 9.16 -29.74
CA VAL A 49 24.52 9.99 -28.83
C VAL A 49 25.55 10.77 -29.62
N ARG A 50 25.84 12.02 -29.21
CA ARG A 50 26.92 12.80 -29.84
C ARG A 50 28.26 12.17 -29.51
N HIS A 51 29.18 12.19 -30.47
CA HIS A 51 30.52 11.64 -30.27
C HIS A 51 31.25 12.28 -29.07
N GLY A 52 31.10 13.60 -28.90
CA GLY A 52 31.68 14.31 -27.74
C GLY A 52 31.14 13.81 -26.40
N ASP A 53 29.85 13.46 -26.34
CA ASP A 53 29.16 13.06 -25.12
C ASP A 53 29.50 11.61 -24.70
N LEU A 54 29.81 10.75 -25.68
CA LEU A 54 30.39 9.43 -25.43
C LEU A 54 31.81 9.55 -24.88
N ARG A 55 32.65 10.36 -25.53
CA ARG A 55 34.08 10.49 -25.19
C ARG A 55 34.29 11.14 -23.82
N ASN A 56 33.51 12.15 -23.47
CA ASN A 56 33.63 12.85 -22.18
C ASN A 56 32.88 12.14 -21.04
N GLY A 57 32.18 11.04 -21.31
CA GLY A 57 31.44 10.27 -20.32
C GLY A 57 30.15 10.93 -19.82
N SER A 58 29.65 11.99 -20.47
CA SER A 58 28.39 12.64 -20.08
C SER A 58 27.16 11.80 -20.43
N THR A 59 27.27 10.87 -21.38
CA THR A 59 26.21 9.90 -21.71
C THR A 59 26.74 8.48 -21.61
N VAL A 60 26.33 7.77 -20.56
CA VAL A 60 26.79 6.40 -20.25
C VAL A 60 25.71 5.33 -20.39
N SER A 61 24.47 5.71 -20.71
CA SER A 61 23.34 4.79 -20.93
C SER A 61 22.29 5.45 -21.83
N CYS A 62 21.28 4.70 -22.28
CA CYS A 62 20.14 5.26 -23.01
C CYS A 62 19.16 6.04 -22.13
N GLY A 63 19.51 6.33 -20.87
CA GLY A 63 18.62 6.85 -19.84
C GLY A 63 18.09 5.77 -18.89
N CYS A 64 18.30 4.49 -19.19
CA CYS A 64 17.86 3.39 -18.31
C CYS A 64 18.57 3.39 -16.95
N TYR A 65 19.81 3.88 -16.87
CA TYR A 65 20.53 4.00 -15.60
C TYR A 65 19.87 5.01 -14.66
N ASN A 66 19.34 6.11 -15.22
CA ASN A 66 18.54 7.06 -14.45
C ASN A 66 17.15 6.49 -14.17
N TYR A 67 16.54 5.73 -15.08
CA TYR A 67 15.27 5.05 -14.80
C TYR A 67 15.39 4.01 -13.68
N GLU A 68 16.46 3.22 -13.59
CA GLU A 68 16.71 2.25 -12.52
C GLU A 68 17.00 2.93 -11.18
N LYS A 69 17.79 4.01 -11.17
CA LYS A 69 18.00 4.83 -9.96
C LYS A 69 16.75 5.61 -9.53
N GLU A 70 16.00 6.19 -10.47
CA GLU A 70 14.77 6.93 -10.19
C GLU A 70 13.61 6.00 -9.85
N SER A 71 13.54 4.79 -10.39
CA SER A 71 12.51 3.80 -10.02
C SER A 71 12.79 3.15 -8.67
N ALA A 72 14.06 2.94 -8.31
CA ALA A 72 14.45 2.55 -6.95
C ALA A 72 14.23 3.68 -5.91
N VAL A 73 14.24 4.95 -6.34
CA VAL A 73 14.03 6.13 -5.48
C VAL A 73 12.58 6.65 -5.51
N LYS A 74 11.73 6.20 -6.44
CA LYS A 74 10.27 6.45 -6.41
C LYS A 74 9.54 5.52 -5.44
N THR A 75 9.96 5.55 -4.17
CA THR A 75 9.07 5.24 -3.04
C THR A 75 7.89 6.23 -2.94
N HIS A 76 7.89 7.27 -3.79
CA HIS A 76 6.97 8.39 -3.74
C HIS A 76 5.63 8.24 -4.49
N GLY A 77 5.33 7.09 -5.12
CA GLY A 77 4.00 6.87 -5.73
C GLY A 77 2.84 6.93 -4.74
N TYR A 78 3.10 6.67 -3.46
CA TYR A 78 2.10 6.65 -2.39
C TYR A 78 2.39 7.63 -1.25
N SER A 79 3.59 8.22 -1.20
CA SER A 79 3.90 9.25 -0.20
C SER A 79 2.99 10.46 -0.43
N ARG A 80 2.29 10.91 0.61
CA ARG A 80 1.20 11.93 0.60
C ARG A 80 -0.18 11.43 0.15
N THR A 81 -0.39 10.14 -0.09
CA THR A 81 -1.73 9.56 -0.26
C THR A 81 -2.35 9.18 1.09
N LYS A 82 -3.69 9.08 1.14
CA LYS A 82 -4.41 8.57 2.33
C LYS A 82 -3.86 7.18 2.74
N LEU A 83 -3.59 6.32 1.76
CA LEU A 83 -3.06 4.97 1.99
C LEU A 83 -1.60 4.98 2.48
N GLY A 84 -0.77 5.90 1.95
CA GLY A 84 0.57 6.15 2.47
C GLY A 84 0.57 6.59 3.94
N ASN A 85 -0.39 7.46 4.31
CA ASN A 85 -0.57 7.87 5.70
C ASN A 85 -1.02 6.71 6.61
N VAL A 86 -1.83 5.78 6.09
CA VAL A 86 -2.20 4.56 6.83
C VAL A 86 -0.96 3.71 7.10
N PHE A 87 -0.14 3.45 6.09
CA PHE A 87 1.08 2.65 6.22
C PHE A 87 2.09 3.29 7.17
N GLU A 88 2.34 4.59 7.04
CA GLU A 88 3.22 5.31 7.96
C GLU A 88 2.63 5.32 9.37
N GLY A 89 1.31 5.48 9.52
CA GLY A 89 0.62 5.33 10.79
C GLY A 89 0.82 3.95 11.43
N MET A 90 0.80 2.86 10.65
CA MET A 90 1.12 1.52 11.15
C MET A 90 2.56 1.47 11.67
N LYS A 91 3.53 1.93 10.87
CA LYS A 91 4.96 1.94 11.25
C LYS A 91 5.19 2.73 12.53
N GLN A 92 4.59 3.90 12.65
CA GLN A 92 4.68 4.74 13.84
C GLN A 92 4.11 4.04 15.07
N ARG A 93 2.97 3.35 14.96
CA ARG A 93 2.38 2.60 16.09
C ARG A 93 3.20 1.37 16.49
N CYS A 94 3.80 0.67 15.54
CA CYS A 94 4.52 -0.58 15.79
C CYS A 94 5.99 -0.39 16.17
N ASN A 95 6.68 0.61 15.60
CA ASN A 95 8.14 0.66 15.64
C ASN A 95 8.70 1.92 16.32
N ASN A 96 7.87 2.92 16.66
CA ASN A 96 8.34 4.15 17.30
C ASN A 96 7.90 4.22 18.78
N PRO A 97 8.81 3.95 19.74
CA PRO A 97 8.51 4.04 21.19
C PRO A 97 8.00 5.40 21.66
N LYS A 98 8.31 6.49 20.95
CA LYS A 98 7.83 7.84 21.27
C LYS A 98 6.38 8.09 20.83
N ASN A 99 5.80 7.20 20.02
CA ASN A 99 4.42 7.36 19.59
C ASN A 99 3.47 7.09 20.76
N LYS A 100 2.49 7.98 20.98
CA LYS A 100 1.48 7.84 22.05
C LYS A 100 0.69 6.53 22.03
N ASN A 101 0.63 5.85 20.89
CA ASN A 101 -0.05 4.58 20.75
C ASN A 101 0.92 3.38 20.81
N TYR A 102 2.23 3.57 20.90
CA TYR A 102 3.21 2.49 20.84
C TYR A 102 2.93 1.39 21.87
N GLU A 103 2.67 1.74 23.12
CA GLU A 103 2.33 0.80 24.19
C GLU A 103 1.12 -0.08 23.87
N LYS A 104 0.18 0.39 23.04
CA LYS A 104 -1.01 -0.37 22.63
C LYS A 104 -0.76 -1.28 21.42
N TYR A 105 0.37 -1.11 20.74
CA TYR A 105 0.77 -1.81 19.53
C TYR A 105 2.19 -2.40 19.70
N GLY A 106 3.23 -1.68 19.27
CA GLY A 106 4.61 -2.15 19.31
C GLY A 106 5.07 -2.63 20.70
N GLY A 107 4.69 -1.92 21.77
CA GLY A 107 4.97 -2.30 23.15
C GLY A 107 4.34 -3.63 23.59
N ARG A 108 3.39 -4.18 22.82
CA ARG A 108 2.79 -5.50 23.02
C ARG A 108 3.39 -6.59 22.12
N GLY A 109 4.38 -6.25 21.29
CA GLY A 109 4.96 -7.14 20.30
C GLY A 109 4.22 -7.21 18.97
N ILE A 110 3.24 -6.34 18.72
CA ILE A 110 2.56 -6.25 17.42
C ILE A 110 3.50 -5.65 16.38
N LYS A 111 3.71 -6.37 15.28
CA LYS A 111 4.61 -5.98 14.20
C LYS A 111 3.85 -5.81 12.88
N ILE A 112 4.57 -5.28 11.90
CA ILE A 112 4.20 -5.33 10.48
C ILE A 112 5.03 -6.44 9.86
N CYS A 113 4.44 -7.25 8.97
CA CYS A 113 5.19 -8.31 8.30
C CYS A 113 6.41 -7.72 7.55
N THR A 114 7.49 -8.50 7.52
CA THR A 114 8.76 -8.09 6.91
C THR A 114 8.60 -7.78 5.42
N GLU A 115 7.71 -8.50 4.75
CA GLU A 115 7.39 -8.28 3.34
C GLU A 115 6.91 -6.85 3.07
N TRP A 116 5.94 -6.35 3.84
CA TRP A 116 5.43 -4.98 3.68
C TRP A 116 6.44 -3.92 4.15
N LEU A 117 7.26 -4.22 5.16
CA LEU A 117 8.31 -3.31 5.62
C LEU A 117 9.43 -3.12 4.59
N ASN A 118 9.85 -4.22 3.96
CA ASN A 118 10.95 -4.22 2.98
C ASN A 118 10.50 -3.66 1.62
N ASP A 119 9.25 -3.95 1.23
CA ASP A 119 8.67 -3.43 0.00
C ASP A 119 7.27 -2.88 0.25
N PRO A 120 7.15 -1.58 0.57
CA PRO A 120 5.86 -0.93 0.77
C PRO A 120 4.91 -1.06 -0.42
N LYS A 121 5.42 -1.27 -1.66
CA LYS A 121 4.58 -1.51 -2.83
C LYS A 121 3.66 -2.72 -2.62
N LYS A 122 4.14 -3.76 -1.95
CA LYS A 122 3.36 -4.97 -1.67
C LYS A 122 2.18 -4.69 -0.74
N PHE A 123 2.35 -3.80 0.24
CA PHE A 123 1.23 -3.34 1.06
C PHE A 123 0.20 -2.58 0.21
N PHE A 124 0.65 -1.69 -0.68
CA PHE A 124 -0.24 -0.91 -1.52
C PHE A 124 -1.00 -1.77 -2.54
N ASP A 125 -0.31 -2.69 -3.22
CA ASP A 125 -0.92 -3.64 -4.15
C ASP A 125 -1.94 -4.54 -3.42
N TRP A 126 -1.58 -5.05 -2.23
CA TRP A 126 -2.49 -5.80 -1.38
C TRP A 126 -3.72 -4.97 -1.00
N ALA A 127 -3.52 -3.71 -0.61
CA ALA A 127 -4.60 -2.84 -0.18
C ALA A 127 -5.65 -2.62 -1.27
N ILE A 128 -5.21 -2.29 -2.49
CA ILE A 128 -6.10 -2.10 -3.64
C ILE A 128 -6.82 -3.42 -3.99
N LYS A 129 -6.07 -4.52 -4.06
CA LYS A 129 -6.64 -5.85 -4.37
C LYS A 129 -7.69 -6.30 -3.34
N ASN A 130 -7.52 -5.92 -2.08
CA ASN A 130 -8.40 -6.33 -0.98
C ASN A 130 -9.47 -5.30 -0.62
N GLY A 131 -9.84 -4.43 -1.56
CA GLY A 131 -11.03 -3.59 -1.44
C GLY A 131 -10.83 -2.31 -0.65
N TYR A 132 -9.62 -1.73 -0.64
CA TYR A 132 -9.41 -0.37 -0.16
C TYR A 132 -10.39 0.60 -0.84
N LYS A 133 -11.09 1.39 -0.02
CA LYS A 133 -12.00 2.46 -0.45
C LYS A 133 -11.88 3.64 0.51
N GLU A 134 -12.17 4.84 0.02
CA GLU A 134 -12.24 6.01 0.92
C GLU A 134 -13.30 5.79 2.02
N GLY A 135 -12.99 6.25 3.23
CA GLY A 135 -13.85 6.07 4.40
C GLY A 135 -13.60 4.77 5.19
N LEU A 136 -12.84 3.82 4.62
CA LEU A 136 -12.41 2.61 5.33
C LEU A 136 -11.07 2.83 6.06
N SER A 137 -10.89 2.10 7.15
CA SER A 137 -9.66 2.05 7.93
C SER A 137 -9.09 0.64 7.93
N ILE A 138 -7.77 0.52 8.08
CA ILE A 138 -7.14 -0.80 8.23
C ILE A 138 -7.43 -1.37 9.61
N ASP A 139 -8.02 -2.56 9.63
CA ASP A 139 -8.39 -3.32 10.82
C ASP A 139 -7.61 -4.63 10.86
N ARG A 140 -7.35 -5.14 12.05
CA ARG A 140 -6.69 -6.44 12.26
C ARG A 140 -7.70 -7.43 12.78
N ILE A 141 -8.05 -8.46 12.00
CA ILE A 141 -9.11 -9.44 12.30
C ILE A 141 -8.93 -10.03 13.69
N ASP A 142 -7.73 -10.55 13.99
CA ASP A 142 -7.25 -10.72 15.35
C ASP A 142 -6.57 -9.43 15.84
N VAL A 143 -7.21 -8.78 16.81
CA VAL A 143 -6.75 -7.54 17.46
C VAL A 143 -5.37 -7.68 18.13
N ASN A 144 -4.95 -8.90 18.45
CA ASN A 144 -3.67 -9.22 19.06
C ASN A 144 -2.60 -9.62 18.03
N GLY A 145 -3.01 -9.99 16.81
CA GLY A 145 -2.12 -10.38 15.73
C GLY A 145 -1.41 -9.20 15.04
N ASN A 146 -0.53 -9.53 14.08
CA ASN A 146 0.30 -8.57 13.36
C ASN A 146 -0.47 -7.85 12.24
N TYR A 147 0.14 -6.83 11.65
CA TYR A 147 -0.28 -6.32 10.36
C TYR A 147 0.33 -7.19 9.26
N GLU A 148 -0.48 -8.06 8.67
CA GLU A 148 -0.11 -8.98 7.61
C GLU A 148 -1.33 -9.32 6.74
N PRO A 149 -1.14 -9.81 5.50
CA PRO A 149 -2.23 -10.03 4.55
C PRO A 149 -3.43 -10.83 5.12
N ASP A 150 -3.15 -11.87 5.90
CA ASP A 150 -4.19 -12.78 6.41
C ASP A 150 -4.89 -12.26 7.67
N ASN A 151 -4.25 -11.34 8.38
CA ASN A 151 -4.81 -10.74 9.58
C ASN A 151 -5.37 -9.33 9.34
N CYS A 152 -5.21 -8.74 8.15
CA CYS A 152 -5.69 -7.40 7.86
C CYS A 152 -6.94 -7.39 6.98
N ARG A 153 -7.80 -6.39 7.19
CA ARG A 153 -8.93 -6.08 6.31
C ARG A 153 -9.20 -4.58 6.27
N TRP A 154 -9.88 -4.11 5.22
CA TRP A 154 -10.46 -2.78 5.20
C TRP A 154 -11.85 -2.81 5.83
N ALA A 155 -12.05 -1.98 6.84
CA ALA A 155 -13.25 -1.99 7.66
C ALA A 155 -13.76 -0.56 7.92
N ASP A 156 -15.08 -0.43 8.07
CA ASP A 156 -15.66 0.80 8.57
C ASP A 156 -15.42 0.96 10.08
N ASN A 157 -15.75 2.15 10.60
CA ASN A 157 -15.56 2.49 12.00
C ASN A 157 -16.32 1.55 12.94
N GLU A 158 -17.50 1.07 12.56
CA GLU A 158 -18.33 0.22 13.42
C GLU A 158 -17.74 -1.18 13.56
N THR A 159 -17.33 -1.76 12.43
CA THR A 159 -16.62 -3.03 12.35
C THR A 159 -15.35 -2.99 13.20
N GLN A 160 -14.56 -1.93 13.09
CA GLN A 160 -13.36 -1.76 13.91
C GLN A 160 -13.69 -1.58 15.40
N CYS A 161 -14.78 -0.89 15.74
CA CYS A 161 -15.24 -0.75 17.14
C CYS A 161 -15.63 -2.09 17.76
N LEU A 162 -16.32 -2.94 17.00
CA LEU A 162 -16.64 -4.30 17.42
C LEU A 162 -15.35 -5.11 17.61
N ASN A 163 -14.31 -4.86 16.83
CA ASN A 163 -13.05 -5.58 16.89
C ASN A 163 -12.01 -5.08 17.93
N GLN A 164 -12.35 -4.11 18.78
CA GLN A 164 -11.43 -3.70 19.85
C GLN A 164 -11.25 -4.79 20.92
N ARG A 165 -10.18 -4.70 21.71
CA ARG A 165 -9.98 -5.57 22.89
C ARG A 165 -11.16 -5.48 23.86
N LEU A 166 -11.37 -6.56 24.61
CA LEU A 166 -12.27 -6.55 25.75
C LEU A 166 -11.76 -5.55 26.80
N ARG A 167 -12.69 -4.86 27.44
CA ARG A 167 -12.36 -4.05 28.62
C ARG A 167 -12.03 -4.99 29.79
N LYS A 168 -11.21 -4.51 30.73
CA LYS A 168 -10.80 -5.28 31.92
C LYS A 168 -11.98 -5.72 32.79
N ASP A 169 -13.08 -4.97 32.76
CA ASP A 169 -14.32 -5.21 33.50
C ASP A 169 -15.36 -6.02 32.72
N ASN A 170 -15.02 -6.51 31.53
CA ASN A 170 -15.90 -7.42 30.81
C ASN A 170 -15.93 -8.78 31.52
N LYS A 171 -17.11 -9.15 32.04
CA LYS A 171 -17.31 -10.37 32.83
C LYS A 171 -17.65 -11.61 32.01
N THR A 172 -18.00 -11.43 30.72
CA THR A 172 -18.55 -12.50 29.89
C THR A 172 -17.51 -13.12 28.97
N GLY A 173 -16.42 -12.41 28.66
CA GLY A 173 -15.48 -12.79 27.61
C GLY A 173 -15.97 -12.44 26.20
N TYR A 174 -17.18 -11.89 26.05
CA TYR A 174 -17.79 -11.64 24.75
C TYR A 174 -18.31 -10.21 24.65
N LYS A 175 -17.89 -9.49 23.60
CA LYS A 175 -18.54 -8.23 23.23
C LYS A 175 -19.94 -8.50 22.71
N GLY A 176 -20.90 -7.73 23.20
CA GLY A 176 -22.31 -7.89 22.88
C GLY A 176 -23.08 -8.77 23.86
N ILE A 177 -22.41 -9.41 24.83
CA ILE A 177 -23.06 -10.15 25.92
C ILE A 177 -22.81 -9.43 27.23
N TYR A 178 -23.89 -9.10 27.92
CA TYR A 178 -23.87 -8.39 29.19
C TYR A 178 -24.56 -9.24 30.25
N TYR A 179 -23.89 -9.44 31.39
CA TYR A 179 -24.47 -10.17 32.51
C TYR A 179 -25.01 -9.20 33.57
N SER A 180 -26.29 -9.31 33.90
CA SER A 180 -26.97 -8.48 34.89
C SER A 180 -28.19 -9.23 35.42
N GLU A 181 -28.43 -9.16 36.73
CA GLU A 181 -29.63 -9.73 37.38
C GLU A 181 -29.83 -11.23 37.08
N GLY A 182 -28.75 -12.01 37.03
CA GLY A 182 -28.82 -13.46 36.79
C GLY A 182 -29.05 -13.87 35.34
N VAL A 183 -29.06 -12.93 34.39
CA VAL A 183 -29.30 -13.21 32.96
C VAL A 183 -28.22 -12.64 32.05
N TYR A 184 -27.98 -13.31 30.92
CA TYR A 184 -27.10 -12.89 29.83
C TYR A 184 -27.91 -12.20 28.74
N ARG A 185 -27.74 -10.89 28.59
CA ARG A 185 -28.41 -10.05 27.59
C ARG A 185 -27.54 -9.92 26.34
N VAL A 186 -28.07 -10.29 25.19
CA VAL A 186 -27.38 -10.15 23.89
C VAL A 186 -27.84 -8.87 23.20
N GLN A 187 -26.91 -7.97 22.92
CA GLN A 187 -27.17 -6.76 22.16
C GLN A 187 -25.99 -6.39 21.26
N ILE A 188 -26.28 -5.94 20.03
CA ILE A 188 -25.29 -5.46 19.06
C ILE A 188 -25.62 -4.01 18.70
N ARG A 189 -24.59 -3.18 18.49
CA ARG A 189 -24.76 -1.82 17.97
C ARG A 189 -24.33 -1.78 16.50
N ARG A 190 -25.19 -1.25 15.63
CA ARG A 190 -24.89 -0.94 14.21
C ARG A 190 -25.67 0.31 13.78
N ASN A 191 -25.09 1.13 12.93
CA ASN A 191 -25.60 2.41 12.46
C ASN A 191 -26.09 3.30 13.62
N LYS A 192 -25.28 3.40 14.68
CA LYS A 192 -25.60 4.05 15.97
C LYS A 192 -26.80 3.48 16.74
N LYS A 193 -27.61 2.59 16.17
CA LYS A 193 -28.77 1.92 16.78
C LYS A 193 -28.34 0.67 17.56
N ARG A 194 -29.04 0.37 18.66
CA ARG A 194 -28.87 -0.88 19.42
C ARG A 194 -29.95 -1.87 19.00
N TYR A 195 -29.53 -3.10 18.75
CA TYR A 195 -30.37 -4.25 18.45
C TYR A 195 -30.26 -5.21 19.61
N TYR A 196 -31.39 -5.54 20.22
CA TYR A 196 -31.48 -6.48 21.33
C TYR A 196 -31.98 -7.82 20.79
N PHE A 197 -31.27 -8.89 21.11
CA PHE A 197 -31.52 -10.23 20.58
C PHE A 197 -32.09 -11.19 21.63
N GLY A 198 -32.20 -10.77 22.88
CA GLY A 198 -32.82 -11.58 23.94
C GLY A 198 -32.02 -11.61 25.24
N SER A 199 -32.60 -12.30 26.22
CA SER A 199 -32.00 -12.63 27.51
C SER A 199 -31.98 -14.13 27.68
N TYR A 200 -30.85 -14.66 28.15
CA TYR A 200 -30.60 -16.10 28.25
C TYR A 200 -30.11 -16.45 29.65
N LYS A 201 -30.42 -17.66 30.11
CA LYS A 201 -30.00 -18.12 31.44
C LYS A 201 -28.53 -18.58 31.45
N THR A 202 -28.01 -19.00 30.31
CA THR A 202 -26.65 -19.56 30.21
C THR A 202 -25.80 -18.77 29.21
N LEU A 203 -24.51 -18.68 29.49
CA LEU A 203 -23.56 -18.03 28.58
C LEU A 203 -23.46 -18.73 27.22
N PRO A 204 -23.39 -20.08 27.12
CA PRO A 204 -23.31 -20.75 25.82
C PRO A 204 -24.51 -20.45 24.90
N GLU A 205 -25.71 -20.38 25.46
CA GLU A 205 -26.92 -20.01 24.73
C GLU A 205 -26.83 -18.58 24.17
N ALA A 206 -26.40 -17.63 25.00
CA ALA A 206 -26.18 -16.25 24.58
C ALA A 206 -25.07 -16.12 23.51
N VAL A 207 -24.03 -16.96 23.57
CA VAL A 207 -22.94 -16.97 22.58
C VAL A 207 -23.43 -17.43 21.21
N LYS A 208 -24.23 -18.51 21.15
CA LYS A 208 -24.81 -18.99 19.89
C LYS A 208 -25.66 -17.90 19.23
N VAL A 209 -26.51 -17.25 20.01
CA VAL A 209 -27.35 -16.13 19.52
C VAL A 209 -26.51 -14.97 19.03
N LEU A 210 -25.40 -14.66 19.71
CA LEU A 210 -24.49 -13.61 19.29
C LEU A 210 -23.85 -13.92 17.92
N GLU A 211 -23.49 -15.18 17.65
CA GLU A 211 -22.93 -15.61 16.36
C GLU A 211 -23.94 -15.42 15.23
N ASP A 212 -25.18 -15.88 15.43
CA ASP A 212 -26.27 -15.71 14.48
C ASP A 212 -26.58 -14.21 14.25
N ALA A 213 -26.67 -13.44 15.33
CA ALA A 213 -26.94 -12.01 15.29
C ALA A 213 -25.85 -11.22 14.54
N LYS A 214 -24.58 -11.60 14.68
CA LYS A 214 -23.47 -10.97 13.93
C LYS A 214 -23.60 -11.20 12.42
N ALA A 215 -24.05 -12.38 12.00
CA ALA A 215 -24.28 -12.69 10.59
C ALA A 215 -25.45 -11.86 10.03
N MET A 216 -26.60 -11.85 10.72
CA MET A 216 -27.79 -11.08 10.29
C MET A 216 -27.51 -9.58 10.18
N VAL A 217 -26.80 -9.04 11.17
CA VAL A 217 -26.48 -7.62 11.22
C VAL A 217 -25.51 -7.25 10.09
N LYS A 218 -24.64 -8.17 9.62
CA LYS A 218 -23.71 -7.95 8.50
C LYS A 218 -24.43 -7.66 7.17
N GLU A 219 -25.55 -8.31 6.94
CA GLU A 219 -26.33 -8.29 5.69
C GLU A 219 -27.28 -7.09 5.57
N ALA A 220 -27.59 -6.40 6.67
CA ALA A 220 -28.28 -5.13 6.65
C ALA A 220 -27.37 -4.03 6.05
N GLN A 221 -27.32 -3.96 4.72
CA GLN A 221 -26.72 -2.86 3.96
C GLN A 221 -27.40 -1.54 4.36
N PRO A 222 -26.68 -0.39 4.33
CA PRO A 222 -27.30 0.90 4.55
C PRO A 222 -28.37 1.09 3.48
N ASP A 223 -29.62 1.27 3.92
CA ASP A 223 -30.76 1.51 3.04
C ASP A 223 -30.36 2.51 1.93
N GLU A 224 -30.48 2.08 0.67
CA GLU A 224 -30.71 3.00 -0.44
C GLU A 224 -31.80 3.98 0.02
N PRO A 225 -31.64 5.28 -0.24
CA PRO A 225 -32.70 6.23 0.08
C PRO A 225 -33.95 5.77 -0.66
N LYS A 226 -34.92 5.21 0.06
CA LYS A 226 -36.29 5.19 -0.42
C LYS A 226 -36.65 6.66 -0.64
N LEU A 227 -36.70 7.06 -1.91
CA LEU A 227 -37.40 8.26 -2.34
C LEU A 227 -38.82 8.10 -1.79
N PHE A 228 -39.06 8.77 -0.66
CA PHE A 228 -40.38 8.93 -0.08
C PHE A 228 -41.06 10.09 -0.81
N GLY A 229 -42.26 9.82 -1.31
CA GLY A 229 -43.05 10.62 -2.25
C GLY A 229 -43.34 9.71 -3.45
N GLU A 230 -44.49 9.06 -3.57
CA GLU A 230 -45.84 9.63 -3.54
C GLU A 230 -46.85 8.66 -2.89
N GLU A 231 -47.71 9.27 -2.05
CA GLU A 231 -49.05 8.87 -1.54
C GLU A 231 -49.29 7.49 -0.91
#